data_AF-A0A0G0GVK4-F1
#
_entry.id   AF-A0A0G0GVK4-F1
#
_cell.length_a   1.000
_cell.length_b   1.000
_cell.length_c   1.000
_cell.angle_alpha   90.00
_cell.angle_beta   90.00
_cell.angle_gamma   90.00
#
_symmetry.space_group_name_H-M   'P 1'
#
loop_
_entity.id
_entity.type
_entity.pdbx_description
1 polymer ?
#
loop_
_entity_poly.entity_id
_entity_poly.type
_entity_poly.pdbx_seq_one_letter_code
_entity_poly.pdbx_strand_id
1 'polypeptide(L)'
;MGLKAFLSEDEIINITFVIQIFMIKYPKIKELNEIFRKNPFISTDTRNIKKDSIFFALKGDKFDGNSFAKQALDKGAKYAVVSDPKCAPDTRYILVKDTLKTLQDLAYIHRRNLKIPIVAICGSNGKTTTKELIRSVLSQKYNVFSTHGNLNNHIGVPLSLLQINKKHQIAVVEIGANHIGETKKLCEIAEPVIGLITNNGEDHLAGFGGIKGVIKANNELYQFLRKNRGLVFVNQDDRLLSKLSKGINRFTYGQDKKADVSLVPSKLIPNIEILVGKNRIKFVESRISEIKEAITKQDIKDLLNDGAIIISDKKGIEISTNT
;
A
#
# COMPACT_ATOMS: atom_id res chain seq x y z
N MET A 1 55.72 4.14 -22.73
CA MET A 1 54.66 4.41 -23.72
C MET A 1 53.32 4.28 -23.02
N GLY A 2 52.54 5.37 -22.93
CA GLY A 2 51.23 5.32 -22.29
C GLY A 2 50.18 4.65 -23.19
N LEU A 3 49.02 4.29 -22.63
CA LEU A 3 47.86 3.73 -23.34
C LEU A 3 47.48 4.49 -24.63
N LYS A 4 47.76 5.81 -24.67
CA LYS A 4 47.61 6.68 -25.85
C LYS A 4 48.40 6.28 -27.09
N ALA A 5 49.42 5.43 -26.97
CA ALA A 5 50.24 4.97 -28.10
C ALA A 5 49.62 3.78 -28.85
N PHE A 6 48.58 3.14 -28.30
CA PHE A 6 48.03 1.88 -28.81
C PHE A 6 46.50 1.86 -28.97
N LEU A 7 45.82 2.92 -28.54
CA LEU A 7 44.35 2.98 -28.49
C LEU A 7 43.85 4.28 -29.13
N SER A 8 42.73 4.19 -29.83
CA SER A 8 41.98 5.34 -30.33
C SER A 8 41.40 6.18 -29.18
N GLU A 9 41.04 7.44 -29.45
CA GLU A 9 40.42 8.30 -28.45
C GLU A 9 39.10 7.71 -27.92
N ASP A 10 38.30 7.09 -28.78
CA ASP A 10 37.05 6.42 -28.40
C ASP A 10 37.29 5.22 -27.47
N GLU A 11 38.34 4.42 -27.71
CA GLU A 11 38.73 3.32 -26.83
C GLU A 11 39.20 3.83 -25.46
N ILE A 12 39.92 4.95 -25.42
CA ILE A 12 40.37 5.58 -24.18
C ILE A 12 39.18 6.13 -23.40
N ILE A 13 38.23 6.80 -24.06
CA ILE A 13 36.99 7.29 -23.45
C ILE A 13 36.18 6.11 -22.87
N ASN A 14 36.05 5.01 -23.62
CA ASN A 14 35.35 3.82 -23.18
C ASN A 14 36.03 3.16 -21.97
N ILE A 15 37.37 3.00 -21.99
CA ILE A 15 38.12 2.45 -20.85
C ILE A 15 38.02 3.37 -19.64
N THR A 16 38.12 4.68 -19.82
CA THR A 16 37.99 5.66 -18.74
C THR A 16 36.59 5.59 -18.12
N PHE A 17 35.54 5.50 -18.95
CA PHE A 17 34.17 5.32 -18.49
C PHE A 17 33.97 4.00 -17.73
N VAL A 18 34.56 2.90 -18.22
CA VAL A 18 34.53 1.59 -17.54
C VAL A 18 35.24 1.66 -16.19
N ILE A 19 36.44 2.23 -16.10
CA ILE A 19 37.17 2.42 -14.84
C ILE A 19 36.33 3.29 -13.88
N GLN A 20 35.71 4.35 -14.39
CA GLN A 20 34.87 5.22 -13.59
C GLN A 20 33.66 4.46 -13.03
N ILE A 21 33.04 3.55 -13.80
CA ILE A 21 31.98 2.64 -13.33
C ILE A 21 32.49 1.75 -12.18
N PHE A 22 33.67 1.15 -12.31
CA PHE A 22 34.25 0.31 -11.25
C PHE A 22 34.59 1.09 -9.98
N MET A 23 34.83 2.40 -10.08
CA MET A 23 35.12 3.29 -8.96
C MET A 23 33.87 3.93 -8.34
N ILE A 24 32.66 3.68 -8.87
CA ILE A 24 31.41 4.24 -8.32
C ILE A 24 31.22 3.77 -6.87
N LYS A 25 31.18 4.74 -5.95
CA LYS A 25 30.75 4.51 -4.58
C LYS A 25 29.29 4.90 -4.45
N TYR A 26 28.45 3.92 -4.14
CA TYR A 26 27.06 4.16 -3.79
C TYR A 26 26.94 4.66 -2.33
N PRO A 27 26.04 5.60 -2.05
CA PRO A 27 25.84 6.10 -0.69
C PRO A 27 25.33 4.98 0.21
N LYS A 28 25.72 5.04 1.48
CA LYS A 28 25.13 4.13 2.47
C LYS A 28 23.69 4.57 2.73
N ILE A 29 22.80 3.61 2.98
CA ILE A 29 21.39 3.91 3.25
C ILE A 29 21.19 4.86 4.45
N LYS A 30 22.13 4.87 5.40
CA LYS A 30 22.16 5.83 6.53
C LYS A 30 22.29 7.28 6.06
N GLU A 31 23.15 7.54 5.08
CA GLU A 31 23.36 8.87 4.49
C GLU A 31 22.08 9.35 3.78
N LEU A 32 21.44 8.47 2.99
CA LEU A 32 20.16 8.79 2.35
C LEU A 32 19.05 9.06 3.37
N ASN A 33 19.03 8.33 4.48
CA ASN A 33 18.08 8.57 5.57
C ASN A 33 18.29 9.94 6.24
N GLU A 34 19.52 10.46 6.31
CA GLU A 34 19.77 11.83 6.78
C GLU A 34 19.26 12.88 5.80
N ILE A 35 19.45 12.65 4.49
CA ILE A 35 18.89 13.51 3.43
C ILE A 35 17.37 13.52 3.52
N PHE A 36 16.74 12.34 3.64
CA PHE A 36 15.30 12.20 3.80
C PHE A 36 14.76 12.91 5.05
N ARG A 37 15.46 12.83 6.20
CA ARG A 37 15.05 13.55 7.41
C ARG A 37 15.00 15.07 7.23
N LYS A 38 15.86 15.62 6.37
CA LYS A 38 15.87 17.05 6.00
C LYS A 38 14.86 17.37 4.89
N ASN A 39 14.49 16.39 4.06
CA ASN A 39 13.64 16.51 2.88
C ASN A 39 12.58 15.39 2.88
N PRO A 40 11.57 15.44 3.79
CA PRO A 40 10.73 14.29 4.12
C PRO A 40 9.63 13.99 3.10
N PHE A 41 9.71 14.56 1.90
CA PHE A 41 8.73 14.33 0.83
C PHE A 41 9.38 13.49 -0.25
N ILE A 42 8.80 12.32 -0.52
CA ILE A 42 9.22 11.44 -1.61
C ILE A 42 8.24 11.57 -2.77
N SER A 43 8.76 11.60 -3.99
CA SER A 43 7.96 11.45 -5.21
C SER A 43 8.57 10.41 -6.13
N THR A 44 7.72 9.71 -6.86
CA THR A 44 8.11 8.78 -7.94
C THR A 44 7.48 9.21 -9.28
N ASP A 45 6.84 10.38 -9.31
CA ASP A 45 6.08 10.87 -10.45
C ASP A 45 6.35 12.37 -10.66
N THR A 46 6.93 12.72 -11.81
CA THR A 46 7.30 14.10 -12.14
C THR A 46 6.10 15.00 -12.41
N ARG A 47 4.88 14.46 -12.49
CA ARG A 47 3.64 15.25 -12.56
C ARG A 47 3.29 15.87 -11.21
N ASN A 48 3.75 15.26 -10.11
CA ASN A 48 3.42 15.65 -8.74
C ASN A 48 4.70 15.91 -7.90
N ILE A 49 5.58 16.78 -8.41
CA ILE A 49 6.78 17.19 -7.67
C ILE A 49 6.42 18.26 -6.66
N LYS A 50 6.78 18.01 -5.40
CA LYS A 50 6.75 19.02 -4.34
C LYS A 50 8.12 19.69 -4.23
N LYS A 51 8.14 20.99 -3.94
CA LYS A 51 9.38 21.70 -3.63
C LYS A 51 10.14 21.00 -2.50
N ASP A 52 11.45 20.88 -2.66
CA ASP A 52 12.39 20.23 -1.75
C ASP A 52 12.10 18.73 -1.53
N SER A 53 11.38 18.06 -2.43
CA SER A 53 11.18 16.61 -2.39
C SER A 53 12.39 15.83 -2.92
N ILE A 54 12.43 14.53 -2.63
CA ILE A 54 13.36 13.58 -3.22
C ILE A 54 12.61 12.76 -4.26
N PHE A 55 13.04 12.83 -5.51
CA PHE A 55 12.49 12.02 -6.59
C PHE A 55 13.19 10.67 -6.66
N PHE A 56 12.44 9.57 -6.70
CA PHE A 56 12.96 8.22 -6.94
C PHE A 56 12.64 7.79 -8.36
N ALA A 57 13.69 7.64 -9.18
CA ALA A 57 13.61 7.19 -10.56
C ALA A 57 13.36 5.67 -10.64
N LEU A 58 12.12 5.26 -10.43
CA LEU A 58 11.73 3.85 -10.53
C LEU A 58 11.70 3.38 -11.99
N LYS A 59 12.08 2.12 -12.21
CA LYS A 59 12.04 1.45 -13.51
C LYS A 59 10.95 0.39 -13.50
N GLY A 60 10.15 0.34 -14.55
CA GLY A 60 9.20 -0.73 -14.84
C GLY A 60 9.39 -1.24 -16.27
N ASP A 61 8.57 -2.20 -16.70
CA ASP A 61 8.77 -2.90 -17.97
C ASP A 61 8.75 -1.99 -19.21
N LYS A 62 7.96 -0.91 -19.15
CA LYS A 62 7.77 0.05 -20.26
C LYS A 62 8.23 1.47 -19.93
N PHE A 63 8.82 1.68 -18.75
CA PHE A 63 9.09 3.01 -18.23
C PHE A 63 10.42 3.03 -17.47
N ASP A 64 11.27 4.01 -17.78
CA ASP A 64 12.51 4.23 -17.04
C ASP A 64 12.53 5.62 -16.42
N GLY A 65 12.32 5.68 -15.10
CA GLY A 65 12.31 6.91 -14.32
C GLY A 65 13.61 7.71 -14.39
N ASN A 66 14.74 7.09 -14.76
CA ASN A 66 16.04 7.77 -14.82
C ASN A 66 16.00 8.93 -15.84
N SER A 67 15.28 8.73 -16.95
CA SER A 67 15.07 9.74 -17.99
C SER A 67 14.33 11.00 -17.51
N PHE A 68 13.60 10.90 -16.39
CA PHE A 68 12.82 11.98 -15.82
C PHE A 68 13.51 12.69 -14.64
N ALA A 69 14.70 12.25 -14.25
CA ALA A 69 15.41 12.79 -13.09
C ALA A 69 15.69 14.30 -13.22
N LYS A 70 16.17 14.75 -14.38
CA LYS A 70 16.38 16.18 -14.67
C LYS A 70 15.08 16.97 -14.56
N GLN A 71 14.00 16.47 -15.16
CA GLN A 71 12.68 17.11 -15.10
C GLN A 71 12.19 17.24 -13.65
N ALA A 72 12.43 16.24 -12.80
CA ALA A 72 12.05 16.29 -11.40
C ALA A 72 12.77 17.42 -10.64
N LEU A 73 14.08 17.55 -10.86
CA LEU A 73 14.90 18.62 -10.27
C LEU A 73 14.44 20.00 -10.77
N ASP A 74 14.22 20.14 -12.08
CA ASP A 74 13.75 21.39 -12.70
C ASP A 74 12.37 21.81 -12.15
N LYS A 75 11.53 20.84 -11.75
CA LYS A 75 10.23 21.08 -11.09
C LYS A 75 10.31 21.29 -9.57
N GLY A 76 11.51 21.32 -8.99
CA GLY A 76 11.74 21.70 -7.60
C GLY A 76 12.05 20.54 -6.64
N ALA A 77 12.26 19.31 -7.14
CA ALA A 77 12.88 18.27 -6.30
C ALA A 77 14.30 18.70 -5.91
N LYS A 78 14.69 18.47 -4.66
CA LYS A 78 16.03 18.78 -4.16
C LYS A 78 17.05 17.77 -4.67
N TYR A 79 16.64 16.50 -4.70
CA TYR A 79 17.48 15.37 -5.09
C TYR A 79 16.72 14.41 -5.99
N ALA A 80 17.44 13.72 -6.87
CA ALA A 80 16.92 12.62 -7.67
C ALA A 80 17.75 11.35 -7.42
N VAL A 81 17.12 10.31 -6.88
CA VAL A 81 17.73 8.99 -6.71
C VAL A 81 17.61 8.23 -8.02
N VAL A 82 18.75 7.90 -8.63
CA VAL A 82 18.87 7.30 -9.97
C VAL A 82 19.71 6.03 -9.92
N SER A 83 19.49 5.12 -10.85
CA SER A 83 20.29 3.89 -10.99
C SER A 83 21.19 3.85 -12.23
N ASP A 84 20.99 4.76 -13.18
CA ASP A 84 21.86 4.89 -14.34
C ASP A 84 22.94 5.98 -14.08
N PRO A 85 24.24 5.62 -14.07
CA PRO A 85 25.32 6.59 -13.92
C PRO A 85 25.29 7.72 -14.96
N LYS A 86 24.78 7.46 -16.19
CA LYS A 86 24.65 8.46 -17.25
C LYS A 86 23.64 9.56 -16.90
N CYS A 87 22.72 9.27 -15.98
CA CYS A 87 21.70 10.21 -15.51
C CYS A 87 22.11 10.96 -14.25
N ALA A 88 23.37 10.87 -13.79
CA ALA A 88 23.86 11.50 -12.57
C ALA A 88 25.00 12.52 -12.81
N PRO A 89 24.74 13.66 -13.48
CA PRO A 89 25.79 14.62 -13.86
C PRO A 89 26.32 15.46 -12.68
N ASP A 90 25.59 15.59 -11.58
CA ASP A 90 25.98 16.43 -10.43
C ASP A 90 25.49 15.88 -9.09
N THR A 91 25.84 16.56 -7.98
CA THR A 91 25.59 16.11 -6.61
C THR A 91 24.11 16.09 -6.18
N ARG A 92 23.19 16.65 -6.97
CA ARG A 92 21.75 16.51 -6.74
C ARG A 92 21.24 15.13 -7.15
N TYR A 93 22.00 14.41 -7.97
CA TYR A 93 21.69 13.05 -8.39
C TYR A 93 22.37 12.05 -7.45
N ILE A 94 21.55 11.30 -6.73
CA ILE A 94 21.99 10.27 -5.79
C ILE A 94 22.00 8.95 -6.56
N LEU A 95 23.17 8.59 -7.08
CA LEU A 95 23.36 7.35 -7.80
C LEU A 95 23.33 6.16 -6.84
N VAL A 96 22.50 5.16 -7.13
CA VAL A 96 22.34 3.91 -6.38
C VAL A 96 22.35 2.72 -7.32
N LYS A 97 22.55 1.50 -6.79
CA LYS A 97 22.54 0.29 -7.62
C LYS A 97 21.13 -0.07 -8.13
N ASP A 98 20.12 0.11 -7.27
CA ASP A 98 18.73 -0.25 -7.55
C ASP A 98 17.82 0.75 -6.80
N THR A 99 17.03 1.52 -7.55
CA THR A 99 16.18 2.58 -7.00
C THR A 99 15.01 2.03 -6.19
N LEU A 100 14.42 0.90 -6.60
CA LEU A 100 13.32 0.25 -5.88
C LEU A 100 13.82 -0.35 -4.56
N LYS A 101 14.94 -1.08 -4.60
CA LYS A 101 15.55 -1.66 -3.40
C LYS A 101 15.95 -0.56 -2.41
N THR A 102 16.54 0.53 -2.91
CA THR A 102 16.90 1.69 -2.08
C THR A 102 15.66 2.33 -1.43
N LEU A 103 14.55 2.47 -2.15
CA LEU A 103 13.29 2.97 -1.61
C LEU A 103 12.77 2.09 -0.47
N GLN A 104 12.79 0.78 -0.67
CA GLN A 104 12.37 -0.21 0.34
C GLN A 104 13.27 -0.18 1.58
N ASP A 105 14.59 -0.11 1.40
CA ASP A 105 15.54 -0.07 2.50
C ASP A 105 15.43 1.25 3.30
N LEU A 106 15.17 2.37 2.61
CA LEU A 106 14.91 3.66 3.26
C LEU A 106 13.62 3.59 4.09
N ALA A 107 12.55 3.04 3.53
CA ALA A 107 11.27 2.86 4.22
C ALA A 107 11.41 1.96 5.47
N TYR A 108 12.19 0.88 5.37
CA TYR A 108 12.47 -0.02 6.49
C TYR A 108 13.20 0.69 7.65
N ILE A 109 14.24 1.46 7.34
CA ILE A 109 14.97 2.24 8.37
C ILE A 109 14.06 3.29 8.99
N HIS A 110 13.26 3.97 8.18
CA HIS A 110 12.28 4.94 8.67
C HIS A 110 11.24 4.28 9.59
N ARG A 111 10.67 3.13 9.19
CA ARG A 111 9.73 2.33 9.98
C ARG A 111 10.27 2.03 11.38
N ARG A 112 11.53 1.60 11.47
CA ARG A 112 12.20 1.30 12.76
C ARG A 112 12.44 2.52 13.64
N ASN A 113 12.54 3.71 13.04
CA ASN A 113 12.66 4.97 13.78
C ASN A 113 11.32 5.46 14.36
N LEU A 114 10.18 5.11 13.75
CA LEU A 114 8.87 5.62 14.16
C LEU A 114 8.35 5.04 15.47
N LYS A 115 8.69 3.79 15.81
CA LYS A 115 8.27 3.08 17.03
C LYS A 115 6.77 3.11 17.36
N ILE A 116 5.89 3.44 16.40
CA ILE A 116 4.44 3.33 16.55
C ILE A 116 3.95 1.92 16.15
N PRO A 117 2.81 1.45 16.68
CA PRO A 117 2.17 0.23 16.20
C PRO A 117 1.68 0.37 14.75
N ILE A 118 1.85 -0.70 13.99
CA ILE A 118 1.28 -0.84 12.64
C ILE A 118 0.31 -2.03 12.62
N VAL A 119 -0.90 -1.76 12.14
CA VAL A 119 -1.94 -2.74 11.78
C VAL A 119 -1.81 -3.04 10.29
N ALA A 120 -1.55 -4.28 9.93
CA ALA A 120 -1.51 -4.72 8.53
C ALA A 120 -2.80 -5.42 8.11
N ILE A 121 -3.29 -5.11 6.91
CA ILE A 121 -4.51 -5.69 6.35
C ILE A 121 -4.18 -6.37 5.01
N CYS A 122 -4.39 -7.69 4.97
CA CYS A 122 -4.27 -8.53 3.77
C CYS A 122 -5.62 -9.19 3.42
N GLY A 123 -5.67 -9.88 2.28
CA GLY A 123 -6.83 -10.65 1.84
C GLY A 123 -7.17 -10.36 0.38
N SER A 124 -8.06 -11.14 -0.21
CA SER A 124 -8.49 -10.93 -1.60
C SER A 124 -9.40 -9.70 -1.70
N ASN A 125 -10.51 -9.69 -0.95
CA ASN A 125 -11.51 -8.63 -1.02
C ASN A 125 -11.70 -7.90 0.31
N GLY A 126 -12.21 -6.66 0.27
CA GLY A 126 -12.60 -5.91 1.47
C GLY A 126 -11.45 -5.25 2.26
N LYS A 127 -10.21 -5.31 1.75
CA LYS A 127 -9.03 -4.70 2.38
C LYS A 127 -9.22 -3.20 2.64
N THR A 128 -9.57 -2.44 1.59
CA THR A 128 -9.73 -0.99 1.68
C THR A 128 -10.89 -0.58 2.58
N THR A 129 -12.05 -1.26 2.47
CA THR A 129 -13.20 -1.02 3.36
C THR A 129 -12.81 -1.24 4.82
N THR A 130 -12.16 -2.37 5.12
CA THR A 130 -11.72 -2.70 6.47
C THR A 130 -10.71 -1.69 7.01
N LYS A 131 -9.77 -1.24 6.17
CA LYS A 131 -8.78 -0.21 6.49
C LYS A 131 -9.46 1.12 6.86
N GLU A 132 -10.44 1.57 6.08
CA GLU A 132 -11.16 2.82 6.37
C GLU A 132 -12.03 2.72 7.64
N LEU A 133 -12.68 1.58 7.89
CA LEU A 133 -13.42 1.35 9.13
C LEU A 133 -12.51 1.39 10.37
N ILE A 134 -11.38 0.68 10.32
CA ILE A 134 -10.38 0.67 11.40
C ILE A 134 -9.83 2.09 11.62
N ARG A 135 -9.49 2.80 10.52
CA ARG A 135 -9.06 4.20 10.59
C ARG A 135 -10.10 5.06 11.29
N SER A 136 -11.37 4.97 10.92
CA SER A 136 -12.47 5.78 11.46
C SER A 136 -12.59 5.61 12.98
N VAL A 137 -12.56 4.37 13.47
CA VAL A 137 -12.64 4.05 14.90
C VAL A 137 -11.38 4.52 15.65
N LEU A 138 -10.19 4.20 15.14
CA LEU A 138 -8.94 4.59 15.79
C LEU A 138 -8.76 6.11 15.83
N SER A 139 -9.26 6.83 14.82
CA SER A 139 -9.18 8.29 14.72
C SER A 139 -9.99 9.03 15.79
N GLN A 140 -10.90 8.33 16.49
CA GLN A 140 -11.61 8.90 17.65
C GLN A 140 -10.67 9.18 18.83
N LYS A 141 -9.51 8.52 18.89
CA LYS A 141 -8.56 8.63 20.00
C LYS A 141 -7.14 8.96 19.58
N TYR A 142 -6.71 8.49 18.42
CA TYR A 142 -5.32 8.59 17.97
C TYR A 142 -5.22 9.41 16.70
N ASN A 143 -4.08 10.05 16.47
CA ASN A 143 -3.73 10.52 15.13
C ASN A 143 -3.26 9.34 14.28
N VAL A 144 -4.09 8.92 13.32
CA VAL A 144 -3.91 7.69 12.55
C VAL A 144 -3.33 7.99 11.17
N PHE A 145 -2.26 7.30 10.80
CA PHE A 145 -1.90 7.16 9.39
C PHE A 145 -2.65 5.97 8.78
N SER A 146 -3.13 6.09 7.55
CA SER A 146 -3.62 4.95 6.78
C SER A 146 -3.13 5.00 5.34
N THR A 147 -2.88 3.85 4.72
CA THR A 147 -2.56 3.77 3.28
C THR A 147 -3.56 4.60 2.45
N HIS A 148 -3.04 5.45 1.57
CA HIS A 148 -3.85 6.28 0.66
C HIS A 148 -4.01 5.60 -0.69
N GLY A 149 -5.23 5.61 -1.24
CA GLY A 149 -5.52 5.00 -2.54
C GLY A 149 -5.08 3.53 -2.60
N ASN A 150 -4.37 3.18 -3.67
CA ASN A 150 -3.87 1.84 -3.96
C ASN A 150 -2.37 1.66 -3.65
N LEU A 151 -1.81 2.44 -2.70
CA LEU A 151 -0.41 2.34 -2.29
C LEU A 151 -0.15 1.12 -1.37
N ASN A 152 -0.50 -0.08 -1.86
CA ASN A 152 -0.51 -1.32 -1.09
C ASN A 152 0.51 -2.38 -1.60
N ASN A 153 1.22 -2.11 -2.69
CA ASN A 153 2.17 -3.06 -3.31
C ASN A 153 3.65 -2.80 -2.90
N HIS A 154 4.59 -3.47 -3.58
CA HIS A 154 6.04 -3.39 -3.37
C HIS A 154 6.67 -1.99 -3.55
N ILE A 155 5.95 -1.03 -4.15
CA ILE A 155 6.31 0.40 -4.21
C ILE A 155 5.45 1.21 -3.22
N GLY A 156 4.14 0.94 -3.21
CA GLY A 156 3.15 1.70 -2.46
C GLY A 156 3.32 1.62 -0.94
N VAL A 157 3.62 0.44 -0.39
CA VAL A 157 3.86 0.28 1.05
C VAL A 157 5.09 1.08 1.50
N PRO A 158 6.27 0.97 0.85
CA PRO A 158 7.41 1.84 1.15
C PRO A 158 7.07 3.34 1.12
N LEU A 159 6.35 3.81 0.10
CA LEU A 159 5.92 5.21 0.01
C LEU A 159 4.98 5.60 1.15
N SER A 160 4.03 4.73 1.50
CA SER A 160 3.11 4.94 2.61
C SER A 160 3.87 5.07 3.93
N LEU A 161 4.84 4.19 4.20
CA LEU A 161 5.65 4.25 5.42
C LEU A 161 6.45 5.57 5.50
N LEU A 162 7.02 6.03 4.40
CA LEU A 162 7.79 7.28 4.33
C LEU A 162 6.95 8.53 4.53
N GLN A 163 5.61 8.45 4.38
CA GLN A 163 4.70 9.56 4.71
C GLN A 163 4.38 9.63 6.22
N ILE A 164 4.63 8.57 6.98
CA ILE A 164 4.38 8.57 8.41
C ILE A 164 5.37 9.51 9.11
N ASN A 165 4.86 10.55 9.74
CA ASN A 165 5.64 11.49 10.56
C ASN A 165 5.36 11.32 12.07
N LYS A 166 6.11 12.06 12.89
CA LYS A 166 6.08 12.03 14.36
C LYS A 166 4.72 12.36 15.00
N LYS A 167 3.79 12.97 14.26
CA LYS A 167 2.45 13.27 14.78
C LYS A 167 1.56 12.05 14.83
N HIS A 168 1.81 11.03 13.99
CA HIS A 168 1.00 9.81 14.01
C HIS A 168 1.34 8.96 15.22
N GLN A 169 0.33 8.30 15.76
CA GLN A 169 0.44 7.44 16.94
C GLN A 169 0.19 5.97 16.62
N ILE A 170 -0.46 5.69 15.48
CA ILE A 170 -0.73 4.35 14.97
C ILE A 170 -0.85 4.43 13.43
N ALA A 171 -0.49 3.37 12.73
CA ALA A 171 -0.67 3.26 11.29
C ALA A 171 -1.48 2.03 10.88
N VAL A 172 -2.34 2.18 9.88
CA VAL A 172 -3.13 1.11 9.26
C VAL A 172 -2.64 0.95 7.81
N VAL A 173 -1.89 -0.10 7.55
CA VAL A 173 -1.24 -0.35 6.26
C VAL A 173 -1.96 -1.46 5.52
N GLU A 174 -2.48 -1.14 4.34
CA GLU A 174 -3.01 -2.12 3.42
C GLU A 174 -1.86 -2.80 2.66
N ILE A 175 -1.87 -4.13 2.60
CA ILE A 175 -0.87 -4.94 1.89
C ILE A 175 -1.58 -5.71 0.77
N GLY A 176 -1.16 -5.43 -0.46
CA GLY A 176 -1.57 -6.11 -1.67
C GLY A 176 -0.37 -6.82 -2.30
N ALA A 177 -0.58 -8.07 -2.69
CA ALA A 177 0.41 -8.92 -3.34
C ALA A 177 -0.22 -9.58 -4.56
N ASN A 178 0.60 -9.86 -5.58
CA ASN A 178 0.21 -10.58 -6.78
C ASN A 178 0.93 -11.93 -6.90
N HIS A 179 2.03 -12.10 -6.15
CA HIS A 179 2.83 -13.32 -6.15
C HIS A 179 3.17 -13.78 -4.73
N ILE A 180 3.41 -15.08 -4.57
CA ILE A 180 3.88 -15.67 -3.31
C ILE A 180 5.22 -15.02 -2.93
N GLY A 181 5.38 -14.69 -1.65
CA GLY A 181 6.57 -14.06 -1.08
C GLY A 181 6.52 -12.53 -1.04
N GLU A 182 5.61 -11.89 -1.77
CA GLU A 182 5.46 -10.42 -1.73
C GLU A 182 4.89 -9.94 -0.41
N THR A 183 3.83 -10.58 0.11
CA THR A 183 3.26 -10.27 1.43
C THR A 183 4.31 -10.38 2.52
N LYS A 184 5.12 -11.45 2.50
CA LYS A 184 6.26 -11.62 3.40
C LYS A 184 7.22 -10.44 3.34
N LYS A 185 7.70 -10.07 2.14
CA LYS A 185 8.64 -8.93 1.96
C LYS A 185 8.03 -7.62 2.46
N LEU A 186 6.76 -7.39 2.18
CA LEU A 186 6.05 -6.18 2.63
C LEU A 186 5.91 -6.15 4.16
N CYS A 187 5.65 -7.28 4.81
CA CYS A 187 5.64 -7.39 6.26
C CYS A 187 7.04 -7.17 6.86
N GLU A 188 8.10 -7.67 6.21
CA GLU A 188 9.49 -7.44 6.65
C GLU A 188 9.87 -5.95 6.59
N ILE A 189 9.33 -5.19 5.63
CA ILE A 189 9.53 -3.73 5.54
C ILE A 189 8.66 -2.98 6.56
N ALA A 190 7.37 -3.33 6.64
CA ALA A 190 6.39 -2.62 7.46
C ALA A 190 6.41 -3.00 8.95
N GLU A 191 7.03 -4.12 9.31
CA GLU A 191 7.10 -4.68 10.67
C GLU A 191 5.78 -4.50 11.47
N PRO A 192 4.64 -5.03 10.99
CA PRO A 192 3.38 -4.91 11.70
C PRO A 192 3.39 -5.71 13.00
N VAL A 193 2.68 -5.19 14.00
CA VAL A 193 2.50 -5.86 15.30
C VAL A 193 1.08 -6.41 15.47
N ILE A 194 0.15 -5.90 14.66
CA ILE A 194 -1.22 -6.40 14.55
C ILE A 194 -1.48 -6.68 13.08
N GLY A 195 -2.23 -7.74 12.76
CA GLY A 195 -2.74 -7.90 11.41
C GLY A 195 -4.00 -8.72 11.29
N LEU A 196 -4.63 -8.61 10.13
CA LEU A 196 -5.85 -9.33 9.80
C LEU A 196 -5.86 -9.72 8.33
N ILE A 197 -6.42 -10.88 8.04
CA ILE A 197 -6.75 -11.31 6.68
C ILE A 197 -8.26 -11.22 6.54
N THR A 198 -8.76 -10.45 5.58
CA THR A 198 -10.20 -10.26 5.38
C THR A 198 -10.88 -11.53 4.88
N ASN A 199 -10.34 -12.14 3.83
CA ASN A 199 -10.78 -13.42 3.26
C ASN A 199 -9.72 -13.96 2.29
N ASN A 200 -9.90 -15.22 1.88
CA ASN A 200 -9.14 -15.85 0.80
C ASN A 200 -10.09 -16.20 -0.36
N GLY A 201 -10.46 -15.20 -1.15
CA GLY A 201 -11.26 -15.37 -2.38
C GLY A 201 -10.39 -15.58 -3.63
N GLU A 202 -11.04 -15.81 -4.76
CA GLU A 202 -10.40 -15.97 -6.07
C GLU A 202 -9.96 -14.61 -6.64
N ASP A 203 -8.72 -14.21 -6.35
CA ASP A 203 -8.12 -13.00 -6.89
C ASP A 203 -6.68 -13.28 -7.33
N HIS A 204 -6.22 -12.62 -8.40
CA HIS A 204 -4.87 -12.75 -8.96
C HIS A 204 -4.36 -14.20 -9.14
N LEU A 205 -5.26 -15.14 -9.49
CA LEU A 205 -4.97 -16.58 -9.52
C LEU A 205 -3.74 -16.94 -10.37
N ALA A 206 -3.52 -16.27 -11.50
CA ALA A 206 -2.39 -16.53 -12.39
C ALA A 206 -1.03 -16.28 -11.70
N GLY A 207 -0.88 -15.15 -11.00
CA GLY A 207 0.35 -14.80 -10.29
C GLY A 207 0.59 -15.66 -9.03
N PHE A 208 -0.49 -16.19 -8.46
CA PHE A 208 -0.42 -17.06 -7.28
C PHE A 208 -0.33 -18.56 -7.60
N GLY A 209 -0.68 -18.99 -8.82
CA GLY A 209 -0.80 -20.42 -9.15
C GLY A 209 -2.07 -21.05 -8.57
N GLY A 210 -3.17 -20.29 -8.53
CA GLY A 210 -4.50 -20.72 -8.08
C GLY A 210 -4.81 -20.42 -6.60
N ILE A 211 -5.97 -20.89 -6.14
CA ILE A 211 -6.50 -20.56 -4.79
C ILE A 211 -5.55 -20.99 -3.66
N LYS A 212 -4.84 -22.12 -3.81
CA LYS A 212 -3.83 -22.56 -2.84
C LYS A 212 -2.69 -21.54 -2.70
N GLY A 213 -2.32 -20.89 -3.80
CA GLY A 213 -1.33 -19.82 -3.82
C GLY A 213 -1.80 -18.56 -3.13
N VAL A 214 -3.06 -18.16 -3.36
CA VAL A 214 -3.68 -17.02 -2.66
C VAL A 214 -3.67 -17.24 -1.15
N ILE A 215 -4.11 -18.42 -0.70
CA ILE A 215 -4.10 -18.80 0.70
C ILE A 215 -2.69 -18.75 1.27
N LYS A 216 -1.70 -19.29 0.55
CA LYS A 216 -0.30 -19.26 0.96
C LYS A 216 0.22 -17.83 1.10
N ALA A 217 -0.03 -16.97 0.11
CA ALA A 217 0.45 -15.59 0.09
C ALA A 217 -0.19 -14.73 1.19
N ASN A 218 -1.50 -14.81 1.40
CA ASN A 218 -2.16 -14.09 2.49
C ASN A 218 -1.69 -14.58 3.87
N ASN A 219 -1.50 -15.90 4.02
CA ASN A 219 -1.01 -16.50 5.26
C ASN A 219 0.42 -16.08 5.62
N GLU A 220 1.20 -15.50 4.70
CA GLU A 220 2.52 -14.94 5.02
C GLU A 220 2.44 -13.85 6.10
N LEU A 221 1.34 -13.07 6.15
CA LEU A 221 1.09 -12.11 7.23
C LEU A 221 0.99 -12.82 8.59
N TYR A 222 0.20 -13.89 8.66
CA TYR A 222 0.07 -14.69 9.89
C TYR A 222 1.39 -15.35 10.27
N GLN A 223 2.17 -15.86 9.31
CA GLN A 223 3.49 -16.43 9.60
C GLN A 223 4.47 -15.38 10.14
N PHE A 224 4.44 -14.17 9.58
CA PHE A 224 5.23 -13.05 10.09
C PHE A 224 4.85 -12.70 11.53
N LEU A 225 3.55 -12.55 11.81
CA LEU A 225 3.07 -12.22 13.16
C LEU A 225 3.33 -13.35 14.15
N ARG A 226 3.18 -14.62 13.76
CA ARG A 226 3.55 -15.79 14.60
C ARG A 226 5.02 -15.72 15.01
N LYS A 227 5.92 -15.51 14.04
CA LYS A 227 7.36 -15.43 14.30
C LYS A 227 7.73 -14.26 15.22
N ASN A 228 7.02 -13.13 15.10
CA ASN A 228 7.30 -11.91 15.85
C ASN A 228 6.39 -11.70 17.07
N ARG A 229 5.60 -12.72 17.46
CA ARG A 229 4.66 -12.67 18.60
C ARG A 229 3.63 -11.52 18.51
N GLY A 230 3.24 -11.16 17.29
CA GLY A 230 2.20 -10.17 17.02
C GLY A 230 0.79 -10.73 17.24
N LEU A 231 -0.20 -9.84 17.24
CA LEU A 231 -1.62 -10.16 17.41
C LEU A 231 -2.30 -10.31 16.05
N VAL A 232 -3.08 -11.38 15.87
CA VAL A 232 -3.95 -11.53 14.69
C VAL A 232 -5.43 -11.35 15.03
N PHE A 233 -6.14 -10.54 14.26
CA PHE A 233 -7.61 -10.50 14.29
C PHE A 233 -8.17 -11.51 13.29
N VAL A 234 -9.07 -12.37 13.76
CA VAL A 234 -9.51 -13.53 12.98
C VAL A 234 -11.02 -13.62 12.99
N ASN A 235 -11.63 -13.66 11.80
CA ASN A 235 -13.02 -14.08 11.66
C ASN A 235 -13.12 -15.57 12.01
N GLN A 236 -13.76 -15.90 13.13
CA GLN A 236 -13.92 -17.27 13.62
C GLN A 236 -14.90 -18.08 12.78
N ASP A 237 -15.85 -17.41 12.12
CA ASP A 237 -16.82 -18.07 11.23
C ASP A 237 -16.12 -18.57 9.95
N ASP A 238 -15.00 -17.95 9.55
CA ASP A 238 -14.13 -18.45 8.49
C ASP A 238 -13.26 -19.61 9.02
N ARG A 239 -13.68 -20.84 8.69
CA ARG A 239 -12.98 -22.08 9.09
C ARG A 239 -11.52 -22.11 8.65
N LEU A 240 -11.19 -21.55 7.49
CA LEU A 240 -9.83 -21.53 6.98
C LEU A 240 -8.96 -20.57 7.78
N LEU A 241 -9.42 -19.33 7.99
CA LEU A 241 -8.68 -18.35 8.80
C LEU A 241 -8.54 -18.80 10.27
N SER A 242 -9.58 -19.39 10.83
CA SER A 242 -9.56 -20.00 12.16
C SER A 242 -8.53 -21.13 12.26
N LYS A 243 -8.41 -21.98 11.21
CA LYS A 243 -7.39 -23.03 11.13
C LYS A 243 -5.97 -22.46 11.00
N LEU A 244 -5.75 -21.49 10.11
CA LEU A 244 -4.43 -20.91 9.83
C LEU A 244 -3.86 -20.13 11.03
N SER A 245 -4.73 -19.51 11.82
CA SER A 245 -4.37 -18.73 13.00
C SER A 245 -4.07 -19.55 14.27
N LYS A 246 -4.27 -20.88 14.26
CA LYS A 246 -3.98 -21.72 15.44
C LYS A 246 -2.53 -21.56 15.90
N GLY A 247 -2.33 -21.43 17.21
CA GLY A 247 -1.00 -21.24 17.80
C GLY A 247 -0.37 -19.86 17.56
N ILE A 248 -1.16 -18.88 17.12
CA ILE A 248 -0.78 -17.46 17.09
C ILE A 248 -1.53 -16.75 18.22
N ASN A 249 -0.93 -15.72 18.82
CA ASN A 249 -1.68 -14.79 19.66
C ASN A 249 -2.79 -14.15 18.83
N ARG A 250 -4.05 -14.43 19.16
CA ARG A 250 -5.20 -14.08 18.32
C ARG A 250 -6.33 -13.48 19.15
N PHE A 251 -7.07 -12.58 18.51
CA PHE A 251 -8.34 -12.05 18.99
C PHE A 251 -9.41 -12.37 17.94
N THR A 252 -10.41 -13.15 18.31
CA THR A 252 -11.40 -13.67 17.37
C THR A 252 -12.71 -12.90 17.39
N TYR A 253 -13.35 -12.76 16.24
CA TYR A 253 -14.67 -12.16 16.09
C TYR A 253 -15.55 -13.02 15.17
N GLY A 254 -16.87 -12.90 15.27
CA GLY A 254 -17.80 -13.64 14.41
C GLY A 254 -19.12 -13.90 15.11
N GLN A 255 -20.04 -14.60 14.45
CA GLN A 255 -21.31 -15.02 15.05
C GLN A 255 -21.14 -16.21 16.00
N ASP A 256 -20.06 -16.99 15.86
CA ASP A 256 -19.73 -18.05 16.81
C ASP A 256 -19.64 -17.50 18.24
N LYS A 257 -20.45 -18.05 19.14
CA LYS A 257 -20.46 -17.69 20.58
C LYS A 257 -19.14 -17.98 21.29
N LYS A 258 -18.26 -18.77 20.67
CA LYS A 258 -16.90 -19.06 21.15
C LYS A 258 -15.86 -18.03 20.69
N ALA A 259 -16.24 -17.01 19.91
CA ALA A 259 -15.35 -15.92 19.56
C ALA A 259 -15.15 -14.96 20.75
N ASP A 260 -13.99 -14.29 20.81
CA ASP A 260 -13.73 -13.27 21.85
C ASP A 260 -14.76 -12.13 21.77
N VAL A 261 -15.17 -11.78 20.54
CA VAL A 261 -16.31 -10.91 20.27
C VAL A 261 -17.35 -11.65 19.43
N SER A 262 -18.45 -12.05 20.07
CA SER A 262 -19.60 -12.63 19.39
C SER A 262 -20.52 -11.52 18.86
N LEU A 263 -20.72 -11.50 17.56
CA LEU A 263 -21.70 -10.66 16.88
C LEU A 263 -23.06 -11.32 16.99
N VAL A 264 -23.97 -10.70 17.73
CA VAL A 264 -25.38 -11.07 17.68
C VAL A 264 -25.96 -10.37 16.45
N PRO A 265 -26.49 -11.12 15.46
CA PRO A 265 -27.22 -10.49 14.37
C PRO A 265 -28.37 -9.70 14.98
N SER A 266 -28.30 -8.37 14.95
CA SER A 266 -29.53 -7.60 15.10
C SER A 266 -30.34 -7.92 13.84
N LYS A 267 -31.67 -8.04 13.96
CA LYS A 267 -32.53 -7.85 12.78
C LYS A 267 -31.99 -6.61 12.07
N LEU A 268 -31.67 -6.74 10.78
CA LEU A 268 -31.07 -5.68 9.97
C LEU A 268 -31.65 -4.35 10.40
N ILE A 269 -30.80 -3.36 10.65
CA ILE A 269 -31.26 -1.99 10.89
C ILE A 269 -32.08 -1.61 9.64
N PRO A 270 -33.42 -1.50 9.70
CA PRO A 270 -34.25 -1.35 8.51
C PRO A 270 -34.10 0.03 7.86
N ASN A 271 -33.38 0.94 8.51
CA ASN A 271 -33.31 2.35 8.17
C ASN A 271 -31.86 2.82 7.92
N ILE A 272 -31.11 2.12 7.07
CA ILE A 272 -29.82 2.68 6.61
C ILE A 272 -30.12 3.71 5.52
N GLU A 273 -30.30 4.97 5.90
CA GLU A 273 -30.14 6.08 4.96
C GLU A 273 -28.64 6.32 4.74
N ILE A 274 -28.14 6.13 3.52
CA ILE A 274 -26.75 6.47 3.18
C ILE A 274 -26.72 7.85 2.56
N LEU A 275 -25.95 8.75 3.14
CA LEU A 275 -25.65 10.06 2.56
C LEU A 275 -24.50 9.92 1.56
N VAL A 276 -24.77 10.21 0.29
CA VAL A 276 -23.76 10.26 -0.78
C VAL A 276 -23.75 11.68 -1.36
N GLY A 277 -22.79 12.50 -0.92
CA GLY A 277 -22.69 13.91 -1.33
C GLY A 277 -23.87 14.75 -0.83
N LYS A 278 -24.68 15.30 -1.74
CA LYS A 278 -25.92 16.03 -1.41
C LYS A 278 -27.16 15.13 -1.36
N ASN A 279 -27.03 13.85 -1.69
CA ASN A 279 -28.17 12.96 -1.91
C ASN A 279 -28.29 11.93 -0.77
N ARG A 280 -29.52 11.45 -0.58
CA ARG A 280 -29.89 10.37 0.33
C ARG A 280 -30.25 9.14 -0.50
N ILE A 281 -29.67 8.00 -0.15
CA ILE A 281 -30.06 6.70 -0.69
C ILE A 281 -30.87 5.98 0.38
N LYS A 282 -32.12 5.65 0.05
CA LYS A 282 -33.02 4.87 0.90
C LYS A 282 -33.20 3.49 0.26
N PHE A 283 -33.05 2.44 1.06
CA PHE A 283 -33.27 1.07 0.61
C PHE A 283 -34.74 0.69 0.76
N VAL A 284 -35.25 -0.08 -0.20
CA VAL A 284 -36.63 -0.60 -0.16
C VAL A 284 -36.65 -1.89 0.66
N GLU A 285 -37.36 -1.86 1.78
CA GLU A 285 -37.32 -2.91 2.81
C GLU A 285 -37.69 -4.30 2.27
N SER A 286 -38.67 -4.38 1.36
CA SER A 286 -39.12 -5.64 0.75
C SER A 286 -38.10 -6.28 -0.20
N ARG A 287 -37.02 -5.58 -0.56
CA ARG A 287 -36.02 -6.03 -1.54
C ARG A 287 -34.60 -6.05 -0.99
N ILE A 288 -34.47 -5.97 0.33
CA ILE A 288 -33.18 -5.99 1.02
C ILE A 288 -32.35 -7.23 0.67
N SER A 289 -32.99 -8.38 0.42
CA SER A 289 -32.31 -9.63 0.04
C SER A 289 -31.57 -9.58 -1.29
N GLU A 290 -31.85 -8.59 -2.14
CA GLU A 290 -31.21 -8.41 -3.43
C GLU A 290 -29.94 -7.53 -3.34
N ILE A 291 -29.71 -6.91 -2.18
CA ILE A 291 -28.57 -6.05 -1.92
C ILE A 291 -27.36 -6.92 -1.54
N LYS A 292 -26.32 -6.87 -2.37
CA LYS A 292 -25.06 -7.60 -2.14
C LYS A 292 -24.24 -6.94 -1.02
N GLU A 293 -23.39 -7.73 -0.36
CA GLU A 293 -22.48 -7.30 0.73
C GLU A 293 -21.51 -6.17 0.34
N ALA A 294 -21.25 -5.98 -0.96
CA ALA A 294 -20.50 -4.86 -1.51
C ALA A 294 -21.23 -4.28 -2.73
N ILE A 295 -21.46 -2.97 -2.74
CA ILE A 295 -22.18 -2.28 -3.81
C ILE A 295 -21.17 -1.50 -4.67
N THR A 296 -21.00 -1.88 -5.93
CA THR A 296 -20.24 -1.09 -6.90
C THR A 296 -21.09 0.03 -7.52
N LYS A 297 -20.47 0.95 -8.28
CA LYS A 297 -21.25 1.97 -9.04
C LYS A 297 -22.24 1.35 -10.03
N GLN A 298 -21.93 0.17 -10.56
CA GLN A 298 -22.83 -0.56 -11.46
C GLN A 298 -23.97 -1.19 -10.68
N ASP A 299 -23.68 -1.85 -9.55
CA ASP A 299 -24.73 -2.42 -8.68
C ASP A 299 -25.70 -1.32 -8.19
N ILE A 300 -25.23 -0.09 -7.90
CA ILE A 300 -26.12 1.03 -7.56
C ILE A 300 -27.09 1.33 -8.71
N LYS A 301 -26.60 1.41 -9.95
CA LYS A 301 -27.47 1.68 -11.12
C LYS A 301 -28.48 0.56 -11.33
N ASP A 302 -28.05 -0.68 -11.22
CA ASP A 302 -28.92 -1.85 -11.41
C ASP A 302 -29.99 -1.89 -10.31
N LEU A 303 -29.60 -1.69 -9.04
CA LEU A 303 -30.54 -1.60 -7.91
C LEU A 303 -31.50 -0.42 -8.04
N LEU A 304 -31.09 0.72 -8.63
CA LEU A 304 -31.98 1.85 -8.90
C LEU A 304 -33.00 1.52 -9.99
N ASN A 305 -32.52 0.98 -11.11
CA ASN A 305 -33.37 0.63 -12.25
C ASN A 305 -34.38 -0.44 -11.88
N ASP A 306 -33.95 -1.41 -11.08
CA ASP A 306 -34.83 -2.45 -10.60
C ASP A 306 -35.78 -1.93 -9.53
N GLY A 307 -35.49 -0.80 -8.85
CA GLY A 307 -36.33 -0.21 -7.81
C GLY A 307 -36.07 -0.75 -6.41
N ALA A 308 -34.89 -1.36 -6.18
CA ALA A 308 -34.44 -1.80 -4.85
C ALA A 308 -33.89 -0.64 -3.99
N ILE A 309 -33.51 0.48 -4.60
CA ILE A 309 -33.07 1.71 -3.90
C ILE A 309 -33.69 2.97 -4.51
N ILE A 310 -33.90 3.99 -3.68
CA ILE A 310 -34.44 5.30 -4.05
C ILE A 310 -33.40 6.37 -3.74
N ILE A 311 -33.13 7.26 -4.69
CA ILE A 311 -32.29 8.45 -4.48
C ILE A 311 -33.18 9.67 -4.29
N SER A 312 -32.96 10.42 -3.21
CA SER A 312 -33.61 11.70 -2.95
C SER A 312 -32.60 12.80 -2.61
N ASP A 313 -33.03 14.05 -2.74
CA ASP A 313 -32.28 15.20 -2.23
C ASP A 313 -32.37 15.31 -0.68
N LYS A 314 -31.72 16.30 -0.09
CA LYS A 314 -31.75 16.51 1.38
C LYS A 314 -33.16 16.81 1.93
N LYS A 315 -34.11 17.20 1.09
CA LYS A 315 -35.50 17.50 1.43
C LYS A 315 -36.42 16.28 1.23
N GLY A 316 -35.88 15.16 0.75
CA GLY A 316 -36.63 13.92 0.52
C GLY A 316 -37.34 13.87 -0.84
N ILE A 317 -37.00 14.76 -1.78
CA ILE A 317 -37.56 14.75 -3.13
C ILE A 317 -36.80 13.73 -3.98
N GLU A 318 -37.51 12.74 -4.55
CA GLU A 318 -36.92 11.72 -5.42
C GLU A 318 -36.31 12.33 -6.68
N ILE A 319 -35.11 11.87 -7.03
CA ILE A 319 -34.38 12.30 -8.21
C ILE A 319 -34.60 11.24 -9.29
N SER A 320 -35.44 11.52 -10.28
CA SER A 320 -35.66 10.59 -11.41
C SER A 320 -34.40 10.45 -12.26
N THR A 321 -33.96 9.22 -12.52
CA THR A 321 -32.76 8.93 -13.34
C THR A 321 -33.02 8.84 -14.84
N ASN A 322 -34.08 9.47 -15.36
CA ASN A 322 -34.26 9.62 -16.81
C ASN A 322 -33.39 10.78 -17.33
N THR A 323 -32.07 10.55 -17.38
CA THR A 323 -31.07 11.19 -18.26
C THR A 323 -29.78 10.38 -18.21
#